data_AF-A0AAF0BJI2-F1
#
_entry.id   AF-A0AAF0BJI2-F1
#
_cell.length_a   1.000
_cell.length_b   1.000
_cell.length_c   1.000
_cell.angle_alpha   90.00
_cell.angle_beta   90.00
_cell.angle_gamma   90.00
#
_symmetry.space_group_name_H-M   'P 1'
#
loop_
_entity.id
_entity.type
_entity.pdbx_description
1 polymer ?
#
loop_
_entity_poly.entity_id
_entity_poly.type
_entity_poly.pdbx_seq_one_letter_code
_entity_poly.pdbx_strand_id
1 'polypeptide(L)'
;MIASDDEPTMEEILASIRRIISDESDETAAPAAAPEPEPEPEAEPAFEPEPEPEPEPVYEPEPEPEPEPEPEPEYEPEPEPAYEPEPERLDDILELTDFADSDGIVSPPVETRTAQSFAHLSHLMVSGYEGDQNTLEGLVRSMLKPMLQAWLDENLPQIVQDAVEREVARIARRK
;
A
#
# COMPACT_ATOMS: atom_id res chain seq x y z
N MET A 1 -34.27 27.74 -5.51
CA MET A 1 -35.38 26.76 -5.58
C MET A 1 -34.72 25.44 -5.93
N ILE A 2 -34.64 24.54 -4.96
CA ILE A 2 -34.00 23.22 -5.08
C ILE A 2 -35.02 22.33 -5.80
N ALA A 3 -34.66 21.78 -6.96
CA ALA A 3 -35.42 20.71 -7.61
C ALA A 3 -34.71 19.39 -7.27
N SER A 4 -35.49 18.48 -6.69
CA SER A 4 -35.13 17.26 -6.01
C SER A 4 -34.38 16.24 -6.88
N ASP A 5 -33.52 15.47 -6.21
CA ASP A 5 -33.28 14.03 -6.37
C ASP A 5 -34.01 13.34 -7.52
N ASP A 6 -33.24 12.92 -8.51
CA ASP A 6 -33.51 11.69 -9.26
C ASP A 6 -32.32 10.74 -8.98
N GLU A 7 -32.10 10.46 -7.69
CA GLU A 7 -31.33 9.27 -7.33
C GLU A 7 -32.17 8.08 -7.81
N PRO A 8 -31.63 7.21 -8.69
CA PRO A 8 -32.41 6.11 -9.22
C PRO A 8 -32.93 5.30 -8.05
N THR A 9 -34.24 5.08 -8.07
CA THR A 9 -34.90 4.33 -7.01
C THR A 9 -34.28 2.94 -6.94
N MET A 10 -34.23 2.35 -5.75
CA MET A 10 -33.71 1.00 -5.54
C MET A 10 -34.29 0.00 -6.56
N GLU A 11 -35.55 0.17 -6.95
CA GLU A 11 -36.23 -0.68 -7.92
C GLU A 11 -35.67 -0.53 -9.35
N GLU A 12 -35.24 0.68 -9.74
CA GLU A 12 -34.58 0.94 -11.03
C GLU A 12 -33.15 0.38 -11.08
N ILE A 13 -32.42 0.50 -9.97
CA ILE A 13 -31.09 -0.11 -9.81
C ILE A 13 -31.22 -1.63 -9.95
N LEU A 14 -32.19 -2.24 -9.26
CA LEU A 14 -32.43 -3.68 -9.32
C LEU A 14 -32.98 -4.13 -10.69
N ALA A 15 -33.79 -3.31 -11.35
CA ALA A 15 -34.27 -3.58 -12.71
C ALA A 15 -33.12 -3.52 -13.73
N SER A 16 -32.18 -2.58 -13.57
CA SER A 16 -30.98 -2.44 -14.41
C SER A 16 -30.07 -3.67 -14.29
N ILE A 17 -29.79 -4.12 -13.06
CA ILE A 17 -29.00 -5.35 -12.80
C ILE A 17 -29.70 -6.59 -13.38
N ARG A 18 -31.02 -6.73 -13.17
CA ARG A 18 -31.77 -7.88 -13.71
C ARG A 18 -31.75 -7.91 -15.24
N ARG A 19 -31.81 -6.75 -15.90
CA ARG A 19 -31.72 -6.66 -17.35
C ARG A 19 -30.33 -7.07 -17.86
N ILE A 20 -29.25 -6.67 -17.19
CA ILE A 20 -27.87 -7.04 -17.55
C ILE A 20 -27.66 -8.56 -17.40
N ILE A 21 -28.18 -9.18 -16.33
CA ILE A 21 -28.02 -10.62 -16.08
C ILE A 21 -28.90 -11.46 -17.03
N SER A 22 -30.11 -11.00 -17.34
CA SER A 22 -30.99 -11.70 -18.28
C SER A 22 -30.50 -11.63 -19.73
N ASP A 23 -29.74 -10.60 -20.11
CA ASP A 23 -29.20 -10.45 -21.47
C ASP A 23 -27.99 -11.37 -21.75
N GLU A 24 -27.28 -11.82 -20.69
CA GLU A 24 -26.07 -12.66 -20.82
C GLU A 24 -26.28 -14.16 -20.52
N SER A 25 -27.47 -14.59 -20.10
CA SER A 25 -27.71 -15.99 -19.65
C SER A 25 -28.59 -16.85 -20.57
N ASP A 26 -28.85 -16.42 -21.81
CA ASP A 26 -29.60 -17.24 -22.78
C ASP A 26 -28.67 -18.04 -23.71
N GLU A 27 -27.78 -18.85 -23.11
CA GLU A 27 -27.15 -19.99 -23.77
C GLU A 27 -26.89 -21.11 -22.75
N THR A 28 -27.97 -21.73 -22.26
CA THR A 28 -28.09 -23.20 -22.16
C THR A 28 -29.49 -23.60 -21.71
N ALA A 29 -30.06 -24.56 -22.42
CA ALA A 29 -31.47 -24.89 -22.45
C ALA A 29 -32.02 -25.48 -21.14
N ALA A 30 -33.32 -25.25 -20.96
CA ALA A 30 -34.24 -25.80 -19.97
C ALA A 30 -34.17 -27.36 -19.78
N PRO A 31 -34.63 -27.88 -18.63
CA PRO A 31 -34.45 -29.27 -18.21
C PRO A 31 -35.40 -30.22 -18.94
N ALA A 32 -34.85 -31.30 -19.50
CA ALA A 32 -35.61 -32.45 -20.00
C ALA A 32 -35.69 -33.52 -18.90
N ALA A 33 -36.91 -33.93 -18.55
CA ALA A 33 -37.19 -35.03 -17.63
C ALA A 33 -37.10 -36.40 -18.34
N ALA A 34 -36.33 -37.36 -17.78
CA ALA A 34 -36.46 -38.83 -17.86
C ALA A 34 -35.24 -39.53 -17.22
N PRO A 35 -35.30 -40.83 -16.85
CA PRO A 35 -36.20 -41.57 -15.95
C PRO A 35 -35.53 -41.91 -14.59
N GLU A 36 -36.26 -42.46 -13.62
CA GLU A 36 -35.72 -42.95 -12.33
C GLU A 36 -34.62 -44.00 -12.52
N PRO A 37 -33.49 -43.95 -11.77
CA PRO A 37 -32.45 -44.97 -11.84
C PRO A 37 -32.89 -46.28 -11.15
N GLU A 38 -32.72 -47.40 -11.85
CA GLU A 38 -32.79 -48.75 -11.30
C GLU A 38 -31.75 -48.94 -10.18
N PRO A 39 -31.98 -49.84 -9.20
CA PRO A 39 -31.04 -50.05 -8.10
C PRO A 39 -29.69 -50.60 -8.60
N GLU A 40 -28.61 -49.90 -8.28
CA GLU A 40 -27.23 -50.32 -8.55
C GLU A 40 -26.91 -51.65 -7.84
N PRO A 41 -26.11 -52.54 -8.47
CA PRO A 41 -25.65 -53.76 -7.83
C PRO A 41 -24.77 -53.44 -6.61
N GLU A 42 -25.00 -54.17 -5.51
CA GLU A 42 -24.22 -54.06 -4.26
C GLU A 42 -22.71 -54.12 -4.56
N ALA A 43 -21.99 -53.08 -4.14
CA ALA A 43 -20.55 -53.00 -4.29
C ALA A 43 -19.87 -54.17 -3.56
N GLU A 44 -19.07 -54.95 -4.28
CA GLU A 44 -18.10 -55.85 -3.67
C GLU A 44 -17.19 -55.04 -2.73
N PRO A 45 -16.78 -55.58 -1.57
CA PRO A 45 -15.93 -54.86 -0.64
C PRO A 45 -14.61 -54.51 -1.34
N ALA A 46 -14.39 -53.22 -1.57
CA ALA A 46 -13.11 -52.71 -2.02
C ALA A 46 -12.06 -53.07 -0.96
N PHE A 47 -10.99 -53.73 -1.39
CA PHE A 47 -9.80 -53.93 -0.56
C PHE A 47 -9.32 -52.56 -0.08
N GLU A 48 -9.27 -52.36 1.24
CA GLU A 48 -8.60 -51.21 1.82
C GLU A 48 -7.14 -51.21 1.34
N PRO A 49 -6.62 -50.11 0.77
CA PRO A 49 -5.21 -50.02 0.47
C PRO A 49 -4.43 -50.11 1.79
N GLU A 50 -3.36 -50.92 1.80
CA GLU A 50 -2.43 -50.95 2.94
C GLU A 50 -1.97 -49.52 3.27
N PRO A 51 -1.87 -49.17 4.57
CA PRO A 51 -1.44 -47.82 4.96
C PRO A 51 -0.06 -47.55 4.40
N GLU A 52 0.07 -46.44 3.67
CA GLU A 52 1.38 -45.93 3.23
C GLU A 52 2.28 -45.73 4.45
N PRO A 53 3.59 -46.05 4.35
CA PRO A 53 4.51 -45.88 5.46
C PRO A 53 4.54 -44.41 5.89
N GLU A 54 4.39 -44.16 7.20
CA GLU A 54 4.50 -42.82 7.76
C GLU A 54 5.86 -42.20 7.38
N PRO A 55 5.88 -40.92 6.96
CA PRO A 55 7.12 -40.25 6.62
C PRO A 55 8.05 -40.20 7.84
N GLU A 56 9.31 -40.60 7.65
CA GLU A 56 10.33 -40.49 8.70
C GLU A 56 10.44 -39.03 9.18
N PRO A 57 10.64 -38.80 10.49
CA PRO A 57 10.77 -37.46 11.02
C PRO A 57 12.00 -36.77 10.40
N VAL A 58 11.75 -35.73 9.61
CA VAL A 58 12.79 -34.83 9.11
C VAL A 58 13.23 -33.98 10.29
N TYR A 59 14.46 -34.21 10.76
CA TYR A 59 15.09 -33.34 11.75
C TYR A 59 15.41 -32.00 11.09
N GLU A 60 14.71 -30.94 11.50
CA GLU A 60 15.17 -29.59 11.21
C GLU A 60 16.53 -29.38 11.89
N PRO A 61 17.51 -28.80 11.19
CA PRO A 61 18.77 -28.44 11.82
C PRO A 61 18.48 -27.45 12.97
N GLU A 62 19.05 -27.72 14.15
CA GLU A 62 18.95 -26.78 15.28
C GLU A 62 19.44 -25.40 14.80
N PRO A 63 18.74 -24.31 15.18
CA PRO A 63 19.16 -22.97 14.80
C PRO A 63 20.58 -22.72 15.32
N GLU A 64 21.46 -22.28 14.43
CA GLU A 64 22.81 -21.87 14.83
C GLU A 64 22.71 -20.78 15.92
N PRO A 65 23.58 -20.83 16.94
CA PRO A 65 23.57 -19.82 17.99
C PRO A 65 23.77 -18.44 17.37
N GLU A 66 22.89 -17.50 17.72
CA GLU A 66 23.02 -16.10 17.30
C GLU A 66 24.42 -15.58 17.72
N PRO A 67 25.11 -14.84 16.84
CA PRO A 67 26.41 -14.28 17.17
C PRO A 67 26.26 -13.34 18.38
N GLU A 68 27.12 -13.52 19.39
CA GLU A 68 27.18 -12.61 20.52
C GLU A 68 27.41 -11.17 20.02
N PRO A 69 26.75 -10.17 20.61
CA PRO A 69 26.92 -8.78 20.20
C PRO A 69 28.38 -8.38 20.36
N GLU A 70 28.99 -7.87 19.29
CA GLU A 70 30.34 -7.31 19.33
C GLU A 70 30.41 -6.20 20.39
N PRO A 71 31.53 -6.09 21.13
CA PRO A 71 31.69 -5.04 22.12
C PRO A 71 31.56 -3.67 21.46
N GLU A 72 30.70 -2.81 22.00
CA GLU A 72 30.58 -1.43 21.56
C GLU A 72 31.95 -0.74 21.62
N PRO A 73 32.34 0.04 20.61
CA PRO A 73 33.62 0.73 20.61
C PRO A 73 33.66 1.72 21.79
N GLU A 74 34.65 1.56 22.67
CA GLU A 74 34.98 2.57 23.67
C GLU A 74 35.48 3.83 22.96
N TYR A 75 34.69 4.89 22.98
CA TYR A 75 35.09 6.20 22.48
C TYR A 75 36.11 6.83 23.44
N GLU A 76 37.35 7.01 22.98
CA GLU A 76 38.26 7.96 23.63
C GLU A 76 37.67 9.38 23.48
N PRO A 77 37.72 10.22 24.54
CA PRO A 77 37.25 11.59 24.44
C PRO A 77 38.07 12.34 23.38
N GLU A 78 37.40 12.84 22.34
CA GLU A 78 38.00 13.72 21.35
C GLU A 78 38.63 14.94 22.05
N PRO A 79 39.80 15.42 21.58
CA PRO A 79 40.43 16.61 22.15
C PRO A 79 39.46 17.80 22.06
N GLU A 80 39.26 18.50 23.19
CA GLU A 80 38.45 19.71 23.23
C GLU A 80 38.92 20.70 22.14
N PRO A 81 38.01 21.25 21.32
CA PRO A 81 38.38 22.19 20.28
C PRO A 81 39.03 23.41 20.91
N ALA A 82 40.28 23.69 20.53
CA ALA A 82 40.89 24.97 20.82
C ALA A 82 40.02 26.05 20.16
N TYR A 83 39.47 26.97 20.97
CA TYR A 83 38.66 28.09 20.49
C TYR A 83 39.42 28.86 19.40
N GLU A 84 38.93 28.74 18.16
CA GLU A 84 39.26 29.64 17.06
C GLU A 84 38.57 30.99 17.33
N PRO A 85 39.20 32.15 17.01
CA PRO A 85 38.59 33.45 17.29
C PRO A 85 37.19 33.54 16.68
N GLU A 86 36.25 34.07 17.46
CA GLU A 86 34.86 34.30 17.08
C GLU A 86 34.80 35.00 15.71
N PRO A 87 34.04 34.47 14.73
CA PRO A 87 33.96 35.09 13.42
C PRO A 87 33.44 36.51 13.57
N GLU A 88 34.17 37.48 13.00
CA GLU A 88 33.64 38.83 12.84
C GLU A 88 32.27 38.73 12.14
N ARG A 89 31.32 39.51 12.64
CA ARG A 89 29.89 39.30 12.42
C ARG A 89 29.58 39.17 10.93
N LEU A 90 28.72 38.21 10.60
CA LEU A 90 28.15 37.91 9.29
C LEU A 90 27.37 39.08 8.63
N ASP A 91 27.43 40.28 9.19
CA ASP A 91 26.79 41.48 8.66
C ASP A 91 27.41 41.90 7.31
N ASP A 92 28.71 41.65 7.08
CA ASP A 92 29.39 41.94 5.80
C ASP A 92 29.05 40.94 4.68
N ILE A 93 28.57 39.73 5.02
CA ILE A 93 28.25 38.69 4.02
C ILE A 93 26.85 38.88 3.41
N LEU A 94 25.92 39.49 4.15
CA LEU A 94 24.60 39.85 3.62
C LEU A 94 24.63 41.11 2.74
N GLU A 95 25.69 41.91 2.80
CA GLU A 95 25.90 43.04 1.88
C GLU A 95 26.42 42.57 0.49
N LEU A 96 26.97 41.35 0.40
CA LEU A 96 27.44 40.77 -0.87
C LEU A 96 26.29 40.34 -1.79
N THR A 97 25.07 40.17 -1.26
CA THR A 97 23.88 39.94 -2.08
C THR A 97 23.32 41.20 -2.75
N ASP A 98 23.74 42.40 -2.32
CA ASP A 98 23.33 43.67 -2.96
C ASP A 98 24.12 43.94 -4.26
N PHE A 99 25.36 43.44 -4.36
CA PHE A 99 26.15 43.48 -5.59
C PHE A 99 25.65 42.51 -6.67
N ALA A 100 24.78 41.57 -6.32
CA ALA A 100 24.21 40.59 -7.25
C ALA A 100 22.98 41.13 -8.01
N ASP A 101 22.50 42.34 -7.71
CA ASP A 101 21.28 42.89 -8.32
C ASP A 101 21.51 43.54 -9.71
N SER A 102 22.75 43.69 -10.19
CA SER A 102 22.99 44.43 -11.44
C SER A 102 23.57 43.66 -12.62
N ASP A 103 24.13 42.46 -12.45
CA ASP A 103 24.67 41.69 -13.58
C ASP A 103 24.40 40.20 -13.40
N GLY A 104 23.21 39.78 -13.81
CA GLY A 104 22.80 38.39 -13.80
C GLY A 104 23.81 37.54 -14.58
N ILE A 105 24.35 36.50 -13.94
CA ILE A 105 25.28 35.52 -14.56
C ILE A 105 24.66 34.89 -15.81
N VAL A 106 23.33 34.92 -15.90
CA VAL A 106 22.55 34.37 -16.99
C VAL A 106 21.74 35.48 -17.64
N SER A 107 21.65 35.46 -18.97
CA SER A 107 20.81 36.43 -19.68
C SER A 107 19.32 36.22 -19.36
N PRO A 108 18.50 37.28 -19.25
CA PRO A 108 17.05 37.17 -19.02
C PRO A 108 16.28 36.17 -19.91
N PRO A 109 16.57 36.03 -21.22
CA PRO A 109 15.90 35.02 -22.05
C PRO A 109 16.26 33.57 -21.68
N VAL A 110 17.47 33.32 -21.18
CA VAL A 110 17.91 31.98 -20.75
C VAL A 110 17.27 31.61 -19.41
N GLU A 111 17.14 32.55 -18.49
CA GLU A 111 16.40 32.37 -17.24
C GLU A 111 14.94 31.98 -17.53
N THR A 112 14.28 32.75 -18.40
CA THR A 112 12.88 32.50 -18.79
C THR A 112 12.73 31.14 -19.47
N ARG A 113 13.64 30.78 -20.39
CA ARG A 113 13.61 29.50 -21.10
C ARG A 113 13.83 28.31 -20.16
N THR A 114 14.72 28.47 -19.17
CA THR A 114 15.01 27.45 -18.16
C THR A 114 13.81 27.26 -17.24
N ALA A 115 13.26 28.36 -16.72
CA ALA A 115 12.06 28.34 -15.88
C ALA A 115 10.86 27.70 -16.59
N GLN A 116 10.65 28.03 -17.88
CA GLN A 116 9.60 27.42 -18.69
C GLN A 116 9.82 25.92 -18.93
N SER A 117 11.07 25.49 -19.08
CA SER A 117 11.42 24.07 -19.28
C SER A 117 11.16 23.25 -18.01
N PHE A 118 11.53 23.79 -16.84
CA PHE A 118 11.20 23.18 -15.55
C PHE A 118 9.69 23.16 -15.29
N ALA A 119 8.98 24.24 -15.62
CA ALA A 119 7.53 24.30 -15.51
C ALA A 119 6.86 23.26 -16.43
N HIS A 120 7.38 23.04 -17.64
CA HIS A 120 6.89 22.01 -18.56
C HIS A 120 7.12 20.60 -18.02
N LEU A 121 8.30 20.30 -17.46
CA LEU A 121 8.57 19.01 -16.83
C LEU A 121 7.71 18.78 -15.59
N SER A 122 7.55 19.79 -14.74
CA SER A 122 6.64 19.72 -13.59
C SER A 122 5.20 19.48 -14.05
N HIS A 123 4.77 20.14 -15.12
CA HIS A 123 3.43 19.93 -15.67
C HIS A 123 3.27 18.52 -16.25
N LEU A 124 4.30 17.94 -16.85
CA LEU A 124 4.29 16.54 -17.31
C LEU A 124 4.28 15.53 -16.14
N MET A 125 4.94 15.85 -15.02
CA MET A 125 4.89 15.03 -13.81
C MET A 125 3.55 15.15 -13.06
N VAL A 126 2.85 16.28 -13.19
CA VAL A 126 1.64 16.60 -12.40
C VAL A 126 0.33 16.43 -13.19
N SER A 127 0.33 16.65 -14.50
CA SER A 127 -0.91 16.74 -15.30
C SER A 127 -1.30 15.45 -16.01
N GLY A 128 -0.66 14.33 -15.67
CA GLY A 128 -1.05 12.99 -16.11
C GLY A 128 -2.31 12.46 -15.44
N TYR A 129 -3.37 13.26 -15.32
CA TYR A 129 -4.67 12.84 -14.78
C TYR A 129 -5.50 12.14 -15.85
N GLU A 130 -4.98 11.01 -16.34
CA GLU A 130 -5.75 9.88 -16.87
C GLU A 130 -4.83 8.64 -16.86
N GLY A 131 -4.64 8.09 -15.66
CA GLY A 131 -3.87 6.87 -15.45
C GLY A 131 -2.93 6.97 -14.27
N ASP A 132 -3.42 6.50 -13.12
CA ASP A 132 -2.75 6.25 -11.82
C ASP A 132 -1.45 5.41 -11.91
N GLN A 133 -0.96 5.11 -13.12
CA GLN A 133 0.11 4.16 -13.42
C GLN A 133 1.40 4.81 -13.93
N ASN A 134 1.39 6.09 -14.32
CA ASN A 134 2.57 6.77 -14.89
C ASN A 134 3.05 7.98 -14.09
N THR A 135 2.52 8.21 -12.88
CA THR A 135 3.04 9.21 -11.94
C THR A 135 4.00 8.56 -10.94
N LEU A 136 4.91 9.35 -10.37
CA LEU A 136 5.76 8.88 -9.27
C LEU A 136 4.92 8.38 -8.08
N GLU A 137 3.80 9.06 -7.81
CA GLU A 137 2.86 8.62 -6.78
C GLU A 137 2.25 7.26 -7.13
N GLY A 138 1.87 7.02 -8.40
CA GLY A 138 1.39 5.74 -8.87
C GLY A 138 2.40 4.62 -8.68
N LEU A 139 3.67 4.87 -9.03
CA LEU A 139 4.75 3.91 -8.81
C LEU A 139 4.96 3.60 -7.32
N VAL A 140 5.09 4.64 -6.49
CA VAL A 140 5.27 4.48 -5.03
C VAL A 140 4.07 3.77 -4.40
N ARG A 141 2.85 4.10 -4.81
CA ARG A 141 1.63 3.44 -4.37
C ARG A 141 1.60 1.98 -4.80
N SER A 142 1.98 1.66 -6.04
CA SER A 142 2.04 0.27 -6.52
C SER A 142 3.06 -0.58 -5.73
N MET A 143 4.15 0.03 -5.28
CA MET A 143 5.19 -0.64 -4.49
C MET A 143 4.81 -0.76 -3.00
N LEU A 144 4.24 0.29 -2.40
CA LEU A 144 3.90 0.30 -0.98
C LEU A 144 2.61 -0.46 -0.66
N LYS A 145 1.65 -0.51 -1.59
CA LYS A 145 0.36 -1.19 -1.37
C LYS A 145 0.52 -2.65 -0.93
N PRO A 146 1.30 -3.52 -1.60
CA PRO A 146 1.45 -4.91 -1.15
C PRO A 146 2.14 -5.03 0.22
N MET A 147 3.12 -4.17 0.51
CA MET A 147 3.82 -4.20 1.81
C MET A 147 2.88 -3.78 2.96
N LEU A 148 2.13 -2.70 2.76
CA LEU A 148 1.15 -2.22 3.74
C LEU A 148 0.00 -3.20 3.91
N GLN A 149 -0.43 -3.86 2.84
CA GLN A 149 -1.47 -4.89 2.91
C GLN A 149 -1.00 -6.09 3.75
N ALA A 150 0.17 -6.65 3.46
CA ALA A 150 0.72 -7.77 4.24
C ALA A 150 0.88 -7.40 5.73
N TRP A 151 1.37 -6.19 6.00
CA TRP A 151 1.49 -5.71 7.38
C TRP A 151 0.12 -5.56 8.06
N LEU A 152 -0.87 -4.99 7.38
CA LEU A 152 -2.23 -4.86 7.92
C LEU A 152 -2.85 -6.24 8.17
N ASP A 153 -2.68 -7.20 7.27
CA ASP A 153 -3.22 -8.54 7.44
C ASP A 153 -2.67 -9.23 8.71
N GLU A 154 -1.41 -8.98 9.05
CA GLU A 154 -0.77 -9.53 10.25
C GLU A 154 -1.07 -8.73 11.53
N ASN A 155 -1.13 -7.40 11.45
CA ASN A 155 -1.15 -6.53 12.64
C ASN A 155 -2.53 -5.95 12.97
N LEU A 156 -3.43 -5.85 11.99
CA LEU A 156 -4.76 -5.25 12.18
C LEU A 156 -5.61 -5.99 13.22
N PRO A 157 -5.62 -7.33 13.32
CA PRO A 157 -6.42 -8.03 14.33
C PRO A 157 -6.06 -7.60 15.77
N GLN A 158 -4.77 -7.46 16.08
CA GLN A 158 -4.28 -7.05 17.39
C GLN A 158 -4.63 -5.59 17.69
N ILE A 159 -4.38 -4.69 16.73
CA ILE A 159 -4.69 -3.26 16.86
C ILE A 159 -6.18 -3.04 17.16
N VAL A 160 -7.05 -3.79 16.48
CA VAL A 160 -8.51 -3.70 16.71
C VAL A 160 -8.90 -4.28 18.06
N GLN A 161 -8.32 -5.40 18.49
CA GLN A 161 -8.57 -5.97 19.83
C GLN A 161 -8.21 -4.96 20.92
N ASP A 162 -7.01 -4.38 20.87
CA ASP A 162 -6.59 -3.34 21.81
C ASP A 162 -7.51 -2.11 21.80
N ALA A 163 -7.97 -1.70 20.62
CA ALA A 163 -8.89 -0.57 20.48
C ALA A 163 -10.27 -0.89 21.07
N VAL A 164 -10.81 -2.09 20.81
CA VAL A 164 -12.11 -2.54 21.31
C VAL A 164 -12.07 -2.76 22.82
N GLU A 165 -11.03 -3.40 23.35
CA GLU A 165 -10.86 -3.58 24.79
C GLU A 165 -10.79 -2.24 25.53
N ARG A 166 -10.02 -1.29 24.99
CA ARG A 166 -9.96 0.08 25.50
C ARG A 166 -11.34 0.75 25.47
N GLU A 167 -12.12 0.52 24.42
CA GLU A 167 -13.47 1.06 24.26
C GLU A 167 -14.48 0.42 25.23
N VAL A 168 -14.46 -0.89 25.41
CA VAL A 168 -15.30 -1.63 26.37
C VAL A 168 -14.96 -1.24 27.80
N ALA A 169 -13.67 -1.17 28.14
CA ALA A 169 -13.22 -0.70 29.46
C ALA A 169 -13.71 0.72 29.75
N ARG A 170 -13.71 1.60 28.73
CA ARG A 170 -14.22 2.97 28.85
C ARG A 170 -15.73 3.01 29.09
N ILE A 171 -16.51 2.15 28.43
CA ILE A 171 -17.97 2.05 28.63
C ILE A 171 -18.27 1.45 30.00
N ALA A 172 -17.55 0.40 30.40
CA ALA A 172 -17.71 -0.26 31.70
C ALA A 172 -17.43 0.67 32.89
N ARG A 173 -16.48 1.60 32.75
CA ARG A 173 -16.19 2.62 33.79
C ARG A 173 -17.22 3.75 33.86
N ARG A 174 -18.01 3.93 32.79
CA ARG A 174 -19.03 4.99 32.70
C ARG A 174 -20.40 4.53 33.20
N LYS A 175 -20.61 3.23 33.33
CA LYS A 175 -21.83 2.63 33.87
C LYS A 175 -21.69 2.36 35.36
#